data_AF-A0A6G0S5I2-F1
#
_entry.id   AF-A0A6G0S5I2-F1
#
_cell.length_a   1.000
_cell.length_b   1.000
_cell.length_c   1.000
_cell.angle_alpha   90.00
_cell.angle_beta   90.00
_cell.angle_gamma   90.00
#
_symmetry.space_group_name_H-M   'P 1'
#
loop_
_entity.id
_entity.type
_entity.pdbx_description
1 polymer ?
#
loop_
_entity_poly.entity_id
_entity_poly.type
_entity_poly.pdbx_seq_one_letter_code
_entity_poly.pdbx_strand_id
1 'polypeptide(L)'
;MEVIGVASTSCTRWQRTPKIRSLATRKCRGGNVANALVVCAQLDTRCRWLGMSTDPAIDSEAAFVYADLSAHGVDCSLASIEAEGGMPVSYILSSRATGSRTIVHSRNLAELSYEAFTKQLALY
;
A
#
# COMPACT_ATOMS: atom_id res chain seq x y z
N MET A 1 -7.57 -4.07 -6.97
CA MET A 1 -6.65 -2.91 -6.91
C MET A 1 -6.27 -2.66 -5.47
N GLU A 2 -5.03 -2.95 -5.09
CA GLU A 2 -4.62 -2.96 -3.67
C GLU A 2 -3.81 -1.72 -3.31
N VAL A 3 -3.89 -1.33 -2.03
CA VAL A 3 -2.98 -0.36 -1.43
C VAL A 3 -1.86 -1.15 -0.76
N ILE A 4 -0.63 -0.66 -0.86
CA ILE A 4 0.55 -1.38 -0.38
C ILE A 4 1.19 -0.60 0.77
N GLY A 5 1.52 -1.26 1.87
CA GLY A 5 2.50 -0.71 2.83
C GLY A 5 3.88 -0.71 2.18
N VAL A 6 4.46 0.46 1.93
CA VAL A 6 5.79 0.57 1.33
C VAL A 6 6.80 0.95 2.39
N ALA A 7 7.67 0.02 2.75
CA ALA A 7 8.84 0.30 3.57
C ALA A 7 10.03 0.58 2.65
N SER A 8 10.38 1.85 2.47
CA SER A 8 11.51 2.26 1.64
C SER A 8 12.75 2.50 2.51
N THR A 9 13.85 1.90 2.09
CA THR A 9 15.13 1.92 2.77
C THR A 9 16.22 2.33 1.79
N SER A 10 17.02 3.35 2.12
CA SER A 10 18.14 3.81 1.28
C SER A 10 19.49 3.39 1.86
N CYS A 11 20.46 3.08 1.01
CA CYS A 11 21.85 2.78 1.40
C CYS A 11 22.84 3.41 0.41
N THR A 12 24.09 3.63 0.82
CA THR A 12 25.13 4.18 -0.06
C THR A 12 25.40 3.25 -1.24
N ARG A 13 25.61 1.96 -1.00
CA ARG A 13 25.87 0.95 -2.04
C ARG A 13 25.30 -0.39 -1.62
N TRP A 14 24.59 -1.07 -2.53
CA TRP A 14 24.20 -2.46 -2.35
C TRP A 14 25.43 -3.36 -2.34
N GLN A 15 25.64 -4.09 -1.24
CA GLN A 15 26.67 -5.13 -1.10
C GLN A 15 26.00 -6.41 -0.58
N ARG A 16 26.39 -7.60 -1.06
CA ARG A 16 25.88 -8.87 -0.51
C ARG A 16 26.60 -9.18 0.80
N THR A 17 26.17 -8.54 1.89
CA THR A 17 26.62 -8.85 3.25
C THR A 17 25.45 -9.41 4.07
N PRO A 18 25.70 -10.18 5.13
CA PRO A 18 24.63 -10.75 5.97
C PRO A 18 23.80 -9.69 6.69
N LYS A 19 24.32 -8.45 6.81
CA LYS A 19 23.63 -7.30 7.40
C LYS A 19 24.14 -6.02 6.78
N ILE A 20 23.22 -5.10 6.48
CA ILE A 20 23.51 -3.75 5.99
C ILE A 20 22.69 -2.77 6.83
N ARG A 21 23.30 -1.65 7.23
CA ARG A 21 22.59 -0.53 7.86
C ARG A 21 22.14 0.45 6.79
N SER A 22 20.89 0.88 6.88
CA SER A 22 20.33 1.90 6.01
C SER A 22 20.78 3.30 6.39
N LEU A 23 20.79 4.20 5.42
CA LEU A 23 20.95 5.64 5.62
C LEU A 23 19.65 6.29 6.12
N ALA A 24 18.52 5.85 5.57
CA ALA A 24 17.20 6.30 5.97
C ALA A 24 16.16 5.21 5.68
N THR A 25 15.10 5.20 6.48
CA THR A 25 13.91 4.37 6.30
C THR A 25 12.67 5.24 6.35
N ARG A 26 11.68 4.96 5.50
CA ARG A 26 10.34 5.52 5.61
C ARG A 26 9.30 4.44 5.34
N LYS A 27 8.15 4.58 5.99
CA LYS A 27 6.94 3.85 5.64
C LYS A 27 6.02 4.82 4.89
N CYS A 28 5.46 4.41 3.77
CA CYS A 28 4.51 5.20 3.01
C CYS A 28 3.46 4.30 2.36
N ARG A 29 2.31 4.87 2.03
CA ARG A 29 1.31 4.19 1.22
C ARG A 29 1.81 4.03 -0.21
N GLY A 30 1.52 2.89 -0.82
CA GLY A 30 1.82 2.56 -2.21
C GLY A 30 0.62 1.93 -2.92
N GLY A 31 0.87 1.30 -4.06
CA GLY A 31 -0.19 0.83 -4.97
C GLY A 31 -0.58 1.93 -5.95
N ASN A 32 -0.59 1.60 -7.25
CA ASN A 32 -0.79 2.58 -8.33
C ASN A 32 -2.08 3.39 -8.16
N VAL A 33 -3.10 2.73 -7.62
CA VAL A 33 -4.47 3.24 -7.56
C VAL A 33 -4.66 4.12 -6.36
N ALA A 34 -4.19 3.65 -5.21
CA ALA A 34 -4.12 4.46 -4.01
C ALA A 34 -3.36 5.76 -4.27
N ASN A 35 -2.23 5.68 -4.99
CA ASN A 35 -1.43 6.85 -5.35
C ASN A 35 -2.20 7.80 -6.27
N ALA A 36 -2.85 7.27 -7.31
CA ALA A 36 -3.67 8.06 -8.21
C ALA A 36 -4.84 8.73 -7.48
N LEU A 37 -5.55 8.00 -6.61
CA LEU A 37 -6.68 8.53 -5.84
C LEU A 37 -6.27 9.67 -4.92
N VAL A 38 -5.12 9.57 -4.26
CA VAL A 38 -4.61 10.68 -3.43
C VAL A 38 -4.28 11.92 -4.27
N VAL A 39 -3.69 11.75 -5.46
CA VAL A 39 -3.46 12.89 -6.37
C VAL A 39 -4.78 13.47 -6.87
N CYS A 40 -5.76 12.64 -7.22
CA CYS A 40 -7.09 13.10 -7.64
C CYS A 40 -7.83 13.83 -6.51
N ALA A 41 -7.70 13.38 -5.26
CA ALA A 41 -8.31 14.03 -4.11
C ALA A 41 -7.76 15.43 -3.85
N GLN A 42 -6.50 15.70 -4.22
CA GLN A 42 -5.91 17.05 -4.18
C GLN A 42 -6.55 18.02 -5.21
N LEU A 43 -7.26 17.49 -6.21
CA LEU A 43 -8.00 18.26 -7.20
C LEU A 43 -9.48 18.48 -6.79
N ASP A 44 -9.78 18.40 -5.49
CA ASP A 44 -11.11 18.58 -4.89
C ASP A 44 -12.17 17.58 -5.42
N THR A 45 -11.71 16.42 -5.88
CA THR A 45 -12.58 15.32 -6.33
C THR A 45 -12.85 14.36 -5.17
N ARG A 46 -14.11 13.95 -5.02
CA ARG A 46 -14.45 12.87 -4.08
C ARG A 46 -13.94 11.54 -4.61
N CYS A 47 -12.89 11.02 -3.98
CA CYS A 47 -12.29 9.75 -4.34
C CYS A 47 -12.68 8.66 -3.35
N ARG A 48 -13.14 7.51 -3.86
CA ARG A 48 -13.34 6.29 -3.08
C ARG A 48 -12.37 5.22 -3.53
N TRP A 49 -11.75 4.52 -2.59
CA TRP A 49 -10.90 3.39 -2.87
C TRP A 49 -11.73 2.10 -2.86
N LEU A 50 -11.72 1.42 -4.01
CA LEU A 50 -12.29 0.09 -4.20
C LEU A 50 -11.15 -0.90 -4.35
N GLY A 51 -11.09 -1.86 -3.44
CA GLY A 51 -9.98 -2.80 -3.36
C GLY A 51 -10.18 -3.89 -2.33
N MET A 52 -9.14 -4.71 -2.16
CA MET A 52 -9.07 -5.72 -1.11
C MET A 52 -8.22 -5.18 0.03
N SER A 53 -8.62 -5.50 1.26
CA SER A 53 -7.87 -5.20 2.45
C SER A 53 -8.14 -6.22 3.56
N THR A 54 -7.36 -6.15 4.62
CA THR A 54 -7.62 -6.82 5.89
C THR A 54 -8.25 -5.84 6.88
N ASP A 55 -8.76 -6.34 8.01
CA ASP A 55 -9.39 -5.50 9.02
C ASP A 55 -8.35 -4.54 9.65
N PRO A 56 -8.49 -3.20 9.51
CA PRO A 56 -7.55 -2.24 10.07
C PRO A 56 -7.53 -2.21 11.61
N ALA A 57 -8.51 -2.82 12.30
CA ALA A 57 -8.45 -2.99 13.75
C ALA A 57 -7.49 -4.11 14.18
N ILE A 58 -7.18 -5.05 13.29
CA ILE A 58 -6.36 -6.23 13.56
C ILE A 58 -5.01 -6.14 12.85
N ASP A 59 -4.98 -5.65 11.61
CA ASP A 59 -3.78 -5.53 10.78
C ASP A 59 -3.23 -4.10 10.78
N SER A 60 -2.07 -3.91 11.40
CA SER A 60 -1.39 -2.61 11.50
C SER A 60 -0.94 -2.01 10.15
N GLU A 61 -0.72 -2.83 9.12
CA GLU A 61 -0.39 -2.36 7.78
C GLU A 61 -1.64 -1.80 7.09
N ALA A 62 -2.79 -2.47 7.25
CA ALA A 62 -4.08 -1.93 6.84
C ALA A 62 -4.41 -0.64 7.62
N ALA A 63 -4.25 -0.63 8.94
CA ALA A 63 -4.49 0.55 9.77
C ALA A 63 -3.71 1.78 9.28
N PHE A 64 -2.41 1.60 9.00
CA PHE A 64 -1.56 2.66 8.45
C PHE A 64 -2.08 3.18 7.10
N VAL A 65 -2.47 2.27 6.21
CA VAL A 65 -3.00 2.62 4.90
C VAL A 65 -4.30 3.43 4.99
N TYR A 66 -5.25 2.99 5.83
CA TYR A 66 -6.53 3.67 5.99
C TYR A 66 -6.35 5.06 6.58
N ALA A 67 -5.45 5.20 7.57
CA ALA A 67 -5.11 6.49 8.14
C ALA A 67 -4.51 7.44 7.08
N ASP A 68 -3.60 6.96 6.23
CA ASP A 68 -3.00 7.78 5.16
C ASP A 68 -4.03 8.17 4.09
N LEU A 69 -4.88 7.23 3.64
CA LEU A 69 -5.95 7.53 2.67
C LEU A 69 -6.95 8.54 3.23
N SER A 70 -7.39 8.35 4.47
CA SER A 70 -8.32 9.25 5.16
C SER A 70 -7.73 10.65 5.33
N ALA A 71 -6.45 10.75 5.68
CA ALA A 71 -5.76 12.04 5.79
C ALA A 71 -5.71 12.82 4.46
N HIS A 72 -5.80 12.12 3.33
CA HIS A 72 -5.87 12.72 1.99
C HIS A 72 -7.31 12.83 1.44
N GLY A 73 -8.33 12.58 2.26
CA GLY A 73 -9.74 12.68 1.84
C GLY A 73 -10.23 11.55 0.94
N VAL A 74 -9.53 10.41 0.90
CA VAL A 74 -9.96 9.23 0.15
C VAL A 74 -10.80 8.33 1.06
N ASP A 75 -12.06 8.12 0.66
CA ASP A 75 -13.00 7.25 1.36
C ASP A 75 -12.68 5.77 1.10
N CYS A 76 -12.61 4.96 2.15
CA CYS A 76 -12.26 3.54 2.09
C CYS A 76 -13.48 2.61 2.29
N SER A 77 -14.70 3.16 2.33
CA SER A 77 -15.93 2.41 2.60
C SER A 77 -16.24 1.30 1.58
N LEU A 78 -15.61 1.33 0.41
CA LEU A 78 -15.76 0.32 -0.65
C LEU A 78 -14.68 -0.77 -0.62
N ALA A 79 -13.77 -0.76 0.35
CA ALA A 79 -12.80 -1.85 0.50
C ALA A 79 -13.49 -3.13 0.98
N SER A 80 -13.18 -4.27 0.36
CA SER A 80 -13.60 -5.59 0.84
C SER A 80 -12.60 -6.04 1.89
N ILE A 81 -13.11 -6.43 3.04
CA ILE A 81 -12.31 -6.91 4.16
C ILE A 81 -12.24 -8.44 4.11
N GLU A 82 -11.05 -8.96 3.87
CA GLU A 82 -10.76 -10.38 3.99
C GLU A 82 -10.34 -10.71 5.43
N ALA A 83 -10.90 -11.80 5.96
CA ALA A 83 -10.62 -12.25 7.32
C ALA A 83 -9.25 -12.94 7.44
N GLU A 84 -8.77 -13.53 6.35
CA GLU A 84 -7.50 -14.26 6.29
C GLU A 84 -6.46 -13.50 5.46
N GLY A 85 -5.20 -13.67 5.85
CA GLY A 85 -4.08 -13.06 5.15
C GLY A 85 -3.48 -11.85 5.87
N GLY A 86 -2.82 -10.99 5.09
CA GLY A 86 -2.20 -9.77 5.57
C GLY A 86 -2.14 -8.73 4.46
N MET A 87 -2.27 -7.46 4.82
CA MET A 87 -2.19 -6.35 3.90
C MET A 87 -0.85 -6.40 3.14
N PRO A 88 -0.85 -6.34 1.78
CA PRO A 88 0.38 -6.50 1.00
C PRO A 88 1.43 -5.43 1.34
N VAL A 89 2.69 -5.86 1.46
CA VAL A 89 3.82 -4.99 1.80
C VAL A 89 4.92 -5.13 0.74
N SER A 90 5.46 -3.98 0.32
CA SER A 90 6.65 -3.92 -0.53
C SER A 90 7.81 -3.29 0.23
N TYR A 91 8.89 -4.05 0.38
CA TYR A 91 10.16 -3.53 0.86
C TYR A 91 10.96 -3.01 -0.33
N ILE A 92 11.18 -1.69 -0.37
CA ILE A 92 11.89 -1.02 -1.44
C ILE A 92 13.26 -0.61 -0.97
N LEU A 93 14.26 -1.15 -1.65
CA LEU A 93 15.66 -1.02 -1.34
C LEU A 93 16.31 -0.14 -2.40
N SER A 94 16.74 1.07 -2.04
CA SER A 94 17.32 2.04 -2.97
C SER A 94 18.81 2.23 -2.71
N SER A 95 19.63 2.15 -3.75
CA SER A 95 21.05 2.51 -3.69
C SER A 95 21.24 3.93 -4.18
N ARG A 96 21.79 4.78 -3.31
CA ARG A 96 22.11 6.17 -3.66
C ARG A 96 23.27 6.27 -4.63
N ALA A 97 24.27 5.38 -4.54
CA ALA A 97 25.43 5.43 -5.44
C ALA A 97 25.09 5.08 -6.90
N THR A 98 24.12 4.19 -7.11
CA THR A 98 23.77 3.68 -8.45
C THR A 98 22.41 4.15 -8.96
N GLY A 99 21.58 4.72 -8.08
CA GLY A 99 20.17 5.05 -8.39
C GLY A 99 19.26 3.83 -8.54
N SER A 100 19.77 2.61 -8.33
CA SER A 100 18.99 1.38 -8.52
C SER A 100 17.97 1.17 -7.39
N ARG A 101 16.87 0.50 -7.73
CA ARG A 101 15.87 0.04 -6.77
C ARG A 101 15.68 -1.46 -6.88
N THR A 102 15.55 -2.12 -5.74
CA THR A 102 15.13 -3.52 -5.62
C THR A 102 13.84 -3.53 -4.82
N ILE A 103 12.85 -4.30 -5.28
CA ILE A 103 11.55 -4.39 -4.62
C ILE A 103 11.35 -5.84 -4.22
N VAL A 104 11.17 -6.08 -2.92
CA VAL A 104 10.73 -7.37 -2.39
C VAL A 104 9.26 -7.21 -2.02
N HIS A 105 8.40 -7.87 -2.78
CA HIS A 105 6.96 -7.80 -2.59
C HIS A 105 6.49 -9.05 -1.85
N SER A 106 5.79 -8.85 -0.73
CA SER A 106 5.13 -9.90 0.03
C SER A 106 3.63 -9.67 -0.02
N ARG A 107 2.92 -10.66 -0.54
CA ARG A 107 1.46 -10.64 -0.68
C ARG A 107 0.92 -11.95 -0.15
N ASN A 108 -0.02 -11.85 0.77
CA ASN A 108 -0.84 -12.94 1.25
C ASN A 108 -2.26 -12.43 1.46
N LEU A 109 -2.88 -11.94 0.38
CA LEU A 109 -4.24 -11.43 0.36
C LEU A 109 -4.90 -11.91 -0.95
N ALA A 110 -6.18 -12.26 -0.88
CA ALA A 110 -6.92 -12.66 -2.07
C ALA A 110 -7.05 -11.48 -3.05
N GLU A 111 -6.94 -11.78 -4.35
CA GLU A 111 -7.21 -10.79 -5.39
C GLU A 111 -8.69 -10.44 -5.46
N LEU A 112 -9.00 -9.25 -5.96
CA LEU A 112 -10.37 -8.77 -6.12
C LEU A 112 -11.12 -9.64 -7.14
N SER A 113 -12.08 -10.44 -6.68
CA SER A 113 -12.94 -11.25 -7.54
C SER A 113 -14.04 -10.40 -8.19
N TYR A 114 -14.67 -10.95 -9.23
CA TYR A 114 -15.84 -10.32 -9.87
C TYR A 114 -17.01 -10.16 -8.89
N GLU A 115 -17.25 -11.16 -8.04
CA GLU A 115 -18.32 -11.15 -7.04
C GLU A 115 -18.06 -10.09 -5.96
N ALA A 116 -16.81 -9.98 -5.50
CA ALA A 116 -16.43 -8.92 -4.57
C ALA A 116 -16.60 -7.53 -5.21
N PHE A 117 -16.16 -7.37 -6.47
CA PHE A 117 -16.30 -6.12 -7.21
C PHE A 117 -17.76 -5.70 -7.38
N THR A 118 -18.64 -6.62 -7.79
CA THR A 118 -20.08 -6.33 -7.98
C THR A 118 -20.78 -5.93 -6.68
N LYS A 119 -20.43 -6.55 -5.55
CA LYS A 119 -20.91 -6.15 -4.23
C LYS A 119 -20.48 -4.73 -3.86
N GLN A 120 -19.22 -4.39 -4.08
CA GLN A 120 -18.68 -3.04 -3.81
C GLN A 120 -19.32 -1.99 -4.72
N LEU A 121 -19.54 -2.31 -6.00
CA LEU A 121 -20.15 -1.40 -6.95
C LEU A 121 -21.59 -1.03 -6.55
N ALA A 122 -22.34 -1.97 -5.96
CA ALA A 122 -23.69 -1.70 -5.46
C ALA A 122 -23.73 -0.72 -4.26
N LEU A 123 -22.58 -0.48 -3.60
CA LEU A 123 -22.43 0.47 -2.49
C LEU A 123 -21.93 1.85 -2.96
N TYR A 124 -21.53 1.99 -4.23
CA TYR A 124 -21.02 3.24 -4.79
C TYR A 124 -22.13 4.27 -5.01
#